data_AF-A0A6B8RMI5-F1
#
_entry.id   AF-A0A6B8RMI5-F1
#
_cell.length_a   1.000
_cell.length_b   1.000
_cell.length_c   1.000
_cell.angle_alpha   90.00
_cell.angle_beta   90.00
_cell.angle_gamma   90.00
#
_symmetry.space_group_name_H-M   'P 1'
#
loop_
_entity.id
_entity.type
_entity.pdbx_description
1 polymer ?
#
loop_
_entity_poly.entity_id
_entity_poly.type
_entity_poly.pdbx_seq_one_letter_code
_entity_poly.pdbx_strand_id
1 'polypeptide(L)'
;MEGKTIEELLKEVGENSPFKISKHLGVHVEYKDILGDVVGMYIPGKVSIFFINSSEEYEVQEKVCFQLLAKFIGNKELSSCITKQDILHMDRSHQILTRMKNFILNTKFAPLIVGMTINK
;
A
#
# COMPACT_ATOMS: atom_id res chain seq x y z
N MET A 1 -8.25 -0.61 -20.36
CA MET A 1 -8.46 0.62 -19.59
C MET A 1 -7.23 0.81 -18.73
N GLU A 2 -6.40 1.81 -19.01
CA GLU A 2 -5.24 2.12 -18.17
C GLU A 2 -5.75 2.51 -16.78
N GLY A 3 -5.36 1.73 -15.77
CA GLY A 3 -5.70 2.02 -14.38
C GLY A 3 -4.85 3.19 -13.87
N LYS A 4 -5.49 4.14 -13.18
CA LYS A 4 -4.78 5.24 -12.51
C LYS A 4 -3.84 4.69 -11.43
N THR A 5 -2.67 5.30 -11.26
CA THR A 5 -1.75 4.95 -10.17
C THR A 5 -2.20 5.56 -8.84
N ILE A 6 -1.64 5.08 -7.71
CA ILE A 6 -1.94 5.67 -6.40
C ILE A 6 -1.47 7.13 -6.32
N GLU A 7 -0.34 7.47 -6.94
CA GLU A 7 0.18 8.84 -6.97
C GLU A 7 -0.74 9.80 -7.71
N GLU A 8 -1.40 9.35 -8.77
CA GLU A 8 -2.40 10.12 -9.50
C GLU A 8 -3.65 10.35 -8.65
N LEU A 9 -4.10 9.30 -7.94
CA LEU A 9 -5.24 9.38 -7.03
C LEU A 9 -4.96 10.31 -5.84
N LEU A 10 -3.75 10.28 -5.30
CA LEU A 10 -3.30 11.19 -4.24
C LEU A 10 -3.37 12.66 -4.68
N LYS A 11 -2.95 12.96 -5.91
CA LYS A 11 -3.04 14.32 -6.48
C LYS A 11 -4.48 14.75 -6.72
N GLU A 12 -5.35 13.84 -7.14
CA GLU A 12 -6.76 14.11 -7.41
C GLU A 12 -7.55 14.40 -6.13
N VAL A 13 -7.31 13.62 -5.07
CA VAL A 13 -7.96 13.80 -3.76
C VAL A 13 -7.40 15.03 -3.04
N GLY A 14 -6.18 15.47 -3.38
CA GLY A 14 -5.51 16.62 -2.78
C GLY A 14 -5.03 16.36 -1.35
N GLU A 15 -5.09 15.11 -0.89
CA GLU A 15 -4.76 14.71 0.47
C GLU A 15 -4.00 13.38 0.50
N ASN A 16 -2.99 13.30 1.37
CA ASN A 16 -2.17 12.10 1.56
C ASN A 16 -2.75 11.18 2.64
N SER A 17 -3.97 10.70 2.44
CA SER A 17 -4.63 9.79 3.39
C SER A 17 -5.28 8.60 2.66
N PRO A 18 -4.82 7.35 2.89
CA PRO A 18 -5.36 6.18 2.19
C PRO A 18 -6.84 5.92 2.52
N PHE A 19 -7.32 6.35 3.70
CA PHE A 19 -8.74 6.27 4.07
C PHE A 19 -9.61 7.19 3.20
N LYS A 20 -9.14 8.42 2.93
CA LYS A 20 -9.85 9.37 2.07
C LYS A 20 -9.87 8.91 0.62
N ILE A 21 -8.78 8.34 0.13
CA ILE A 21 -8.72 7.76 -1.21
C ILE A 21 -9.67 6.57 -1.31
N SER A 22 -9.69 5.69 -0.30
CA SER A 22 -10.62 4.54 -0.25
C SER A 22 -12.07 5.02 -0.37
N LYS A 23 -12.44 6.06 0.37
CA LYS A 23 -13.76 6.71 0.27
C LYS A 23 -14.02 7.30 -1.13
N HIS A 24 -13.05 7.99 -1.72
CA HIS A 24 -13.15 8.54 -3.08
C HIS A 24 -13.41 7.46 -4.13
N LEU A 25 -12.80 6.28 -3.95
CA LEU A 25 -12.98 5.13 -4.83
C LEU A 25 -14.23 4.30 -4.52
N GLY A 26 -15.05 4.71 -3.55
CA GLY A 26 -16.26 3.97 -3.15
C GLY A 26 -15.98 2.69 -2.36
N VAL A 27 -14.78 2.55 -1.78
CA VAL A 27 -14.43 1.44 -0.89
C VAL A 27 -14.87 1.78 0.53
N HIS A 28 -15.63 0.88 1.15
CA HIS A 28 -16.03 1.00 2.54
C HIS A 28 -14.93 0.51 3.47
N VAL A 29 -14.61 1.26 4.52
CA VAL A 29 -13.60 0.88 5.51
C VAL A 29 -14.31 0.57 6.83
N GLU A 30 -14.18 -0.67 7.30
CA GLU A 30 -14.68 -1.14 8.58
C GLU A 30 -13.54 -1.47 9.53
N TYR A 31 -13.70 -1.09 10.79
CA TYR A 31 -12.76 -1.41 11.85
C TYR A 31 -13.31 -2.56 12.69
N LYS A 32 -12.49 -3.60 12.91
CA LYS A 32 -12.84 -4.78 13.72
C LYS A 32 -11.75 -5.07 14.73
N ASP A 33 -12.12 -5.43 15.93
CA ASP A 33 -11.22 -5.76 17.05
C ASP A 33 -10.78 -7.24 17.05
N ILE A 34 -11.56 -8.12 16.44
CA ILE A 34 -11.32 -9.57 16.40
C ILE A 34 -10.96 -10.01 14.96
N LEU A 35 -9.72 -9.80 14.55
CA LEU A 35 -9.16 -10.33 13.29
C LEU A 35 -8.02 -11.34 13.52
N GLY A 36 -7.69 -11.66 14.78
CA GLY A 36 -6.57 -12.54 15.11
C GLY A 36 -5.23 -11.95 14.62
N ASP A 37 -4.44 -12.74 13.89
CA ASP A 37 -3.16 -12.31 13.31
C ASP A 37 -3.30 -11.47 12.03
N VAL A 38 -4.53 -11.34 11.52
CA VAL A 38 -4.84 -10.49 10.37
C VAL A 38 -4.97 -9.05 10.85
N VAL A 39 -4.26 -8.14 10.19
CA VAL A 39 -4.33 -6.70 10.45
C VAL A 39 -5.16 -5.97 9.40
N GLY A 40 -5.35 -6.57 8.24
CA GLY A 40 -6.25 -6.05 7.21
C GLY A 40 -6.75 -7.10 6.24
N MET A 41 -7.94 -6.88 5.71
CA MET A 41 -8.56 -7.74 4.71
C MET A 41 -9.37 -6.93 3.70
N TYR A 42 -9.25 -7.29 2.44
CA TYR A 42 -10.08 -6.78 1.35
C TYR A 42 -11.05 -7.86 0.89
N ILE A 43 -12.34 -7.54 0.90
CA ILE A 43 -13.40 -8.36 0.30
C ILE A 43 -13.97 -7.63 -0.93
N PRO A 44 -13.83 -8.22 -2.14
CA PRO A 44 -14.43 -7.68 -3.35
C PRO A 44 -15.94 -7.92 -3.37
N GLY A 45 -16.69 -7.03 -4.00
CA GLY A 45 -18.13 -7.17 -4.13
C GLY A 45 -18.77 -6.00 -4.87
N LYS A 46 -20.11 -5.94 -4.86
CA LYS A 46 -20.85 -4.75 -5.34
C LYS A 46 -20.45 -3.50 -4.57
N VAL A 47 -20.12 -3.67 -3.30
CA VAL A 47 -19.43 -2.70 -2.46
C VAL A 47 -18.16 -3.39 -1.97
N SER A 48 -17.01 -2.86 -2.36
CA SER A 48 -15.70 -3.32 -1.88
C SER A 48 -15.51 -2.88 -0.43
N ILE A 49 -15.06 -3.80 0.44
CA ILE A 49 -14.89 -3.53 1.87
C ILE A 49 -13.46 -3.82 2.31
N PHE A 50 -12.84 -2.87 3.01
CA PHE A 50 -11.61 -3.05 3.75
C PHE A 50 -11.92 -3.23 5.24
N PHE A 51 -11.58 -4.38 5.79
CA PHE A 51 -11.55 -4.60 7.23
C PHE A 51 -10.16 -4.28 7.74
N ILE A 52 -10.05 -3.45 8.78
CA ILE A 52 -8.80 -3.08 9.42
C ILE A 52 -8.90 -3.40 10.90
N ASN A 53 -7.83 -3.99 11.46
CA ASN A 53 -7.80 -4.34 12.87
C ASN A 53 -7.70 -3.05 13.72
N SER A 54 -8.75 -2.77 14.49
CA SER A 54 -8.85 -1.56 15.32
C SER A 54 -7.91 -1.55 16.52
N SER A 55 -7.40 -2.72 16.90
CA SER A 55 -6.48 -2.89 18.04
C SER A 55 -5.04 -2.50 17.71
N GLU A 56 -4.72 -2.28 16.43
CA GLU A 56 -3.39 -1.86 16.00
C GLU A 56 -3.20 -0.34 16.14
N GLU A 57 -1.96 0.11 16.23
CA GLU A 57 -1.65 1.54 16.22
C GLU A 57 -2.09 2.20 14.91
N TYR A 58 -2.45 3.49 14.98
CA TYR A 58 -2.94 4.24 13.81
C TYR A 58 -1.99 4.17 12.61
N GLU A 59 -0.67 4.24 12.84
CA GLU A 59 0.33 4.13 11.76
C GLU A 59 0.25 2.77 11.05
N VAL A 60 0.04 1.68 11.79
CA VAL A 60 -0.12 0.34 11.23
C VAL A 60 -1.42 0.25 10.45
N GLN A 61 -2.51 0.79 10.99
CA GLN A 61 -3.80 0.85 10.30
C GLN A 61 -3.69 1.60 8.96
N GLU A 62 -2.96 2.72 8.93
CA GLU A 62 -2.72 3.50 7.72
C GLU A 62 -1.90 2.73 6.67
N LYS A 63 -0.79 2.09 7.10
CA LYS A 63 0.03 1.22 6.23
C LYS A 63 -0.79 0.09 5.62
N VAL A 64 -1.60 -0.57 6.45
CA VAL A 64 -2.52 -1.64 6.02
C VAL A 64 -3.50 -1.11 4.98
N CYS A 65 -4.14 0.03 5.25
CA CYS A 65 -5.09 0.65 4.31
C CYS A 65 -4.43 0.93 2.95
N PHE A 66 -3.20 1.45 2.96
CA PHE A 66 -2.44 1.71 1.74
C PHE A 66 -2.18 0.44 0.92
N GLN A 67 -1.84 -0.66 1.59
CA GLN A 67 -1.61 -1.95 0.94
C GLN A 67 -2.90 -2.55 0.36
N LEU A 68 -4.01 -2.49 1.08
CA LEU A 68 -5.31 -2.94 0.57
C LEU A 68 -5.73 -2.10 -0.64
N LEU A 69 -5.49 -0.80 -0.60
CA LEU A 69 -5.73 0.12 -1.71
C LEU A 69 -4.89 -0.23 -2.94
N ALA A 70 -3.60 -0.53 -2.76
CA ALA A 70 -2.73 -0.96 -3.85
C ALA A 70 -3.20 -2.28 -4.49
N LYS A 71 -3.62 -3.24 -3.67
CA LYS A 71 -4.19 -4.50 -4.15
C LYS A 71 -5.51 -4.27 -4.89
N PHE A 72 -6.39 -3.41 -4.36
CA PHE A 72 -7.65 -3.03 -5.02
C PHE A 72 -7.42 -2.38 -6.39
N ILE A 73 -6.48 -1.44 -6.49
CA ILE A 73 -6.18 -0.77 -7.77
C ILE A 73 -5.56 -1.75 -8.76
N GLY A 74 -4.66 -2.63 -8.30
CA GLY A 74 -4.01 -3.63 -9.15
C GLY A 74 -4.95 -4.75 -9.62
N ASN A 75 -5.87 -5.20 -8.77
CA ASN A 75 -6.88 -6.20 -9.12
C ASN A 75 -8.11 -6.10 -8.19
N LYS A 76 -9.20 -5.51 -8.71
CA LYS A 76 -10.44 -5.28 -7.96
C LYS A 76 -11.20 -6.54 -7.62
N GLU A 77 -10.98 -7.66 -8.31
CA GLU A 77 -11.78 -8.88 -8.11
C GLU A 77 -11.15 -9.86 -7.12
N LEU A 78 -9.89 -9.63 -6.74
CA LEU A 78 -9.15 -10.54 -5.90
C LEU A 78 -9.21 -10.11 -4.43
N SER A 79 -9.79 -10.97 -3.59
CA SER A 79 -9.72 -10.81 -2.13
C SER A 79 -8.27 -10.86 -1.66
N SER A 80 -7.95 -10.11 -0.61
CA SER A 80 -6.62 -10.16 -0.02
C SER A 80 -6.64 -10.06 1.49
N CYS A 81 -5.66 -10.67 2.13
CA CYS A 81 -5.38 -10.50 3.54
C CYS A 81 -3.98 -9.93 3.73
N ILE A 82 -3.78 -9.28 4.87
CA ILE A 82 -2.52 -8.75 5.37
C ILE A 82 -2.41 -9.19 6.81
N THR A 83 -1.35 -9.90 7.11
CA THR A 83 -1.02 -10.39 8.45
C THR A 83 -0.03 -9.45 9.13
N LYS A 84 0.14 -9.60 10.45
CA LYS A 84 1.19 -8.89 11.20
C LYS A 84 2.59 -9.11 10.62
N GLN A 85 2.87 -10.34 10.15
CA GLN A 85 4.17 -10.67 9.57
C GLN A 85 4.43 -9.89 8.27
N ASP A 86 3.41 -9.69 7.44
CA ASP A 86 3.54 -8.93 6.19
C ASP A 86 3.98 -7.48 6.47
N ILE A 87 3.43 -6.85 7.50
CA ILE A 87 3.80 -5.49 7.92
C ILE A 87 5.24 -5.44 8.44
N LEU A 88 5.65 -6.38 9.28
CA LEU A 88 7.02 -6.44 9.80
C LEU A 88 8.06 -6.62 8.68
N HIS A 89 7.73 -7.45 7.68
CA HIS A 89 8.59 -7.66 6.51
C HIS A 89 8.66 -6.42 5.61
N MET A 90 7.59 -5.63 5.53
CA MET A 90 7.59 -4.35 4.83
C MET A 90 8.53 -3.33 5.50
N ASP A 91 8.40 -3.14 6.81
CA ASP A 91 9.27 -2.20 7.53
C ASP A 91 10.74 -2.61 7.41
N ARG A 92 11.03 -3.92 7.44
CA ARG A 92 12.39 -4.43 7.20
C ARG A 92 12.89 -4.15 5.78
N SER A 93 12.05 -4.38 4.78
CA SER A 93 12.39 -4.10 3.36
C SER A 93 12.58 -2.61 3.10
N HIS A 94 11.74 -1.76 3.71
CA HIS A 94 11.84 -0.31 3.63
C HIS A 94 13.11 0.20 4.34
N GLN A 95 13.46 -0.35 5.51
CA GLN A 95 14.72 -0.06 6.18
C GLN A 95 15.94 -0.47 5.36
N ILE A 96 15.90 -1.63 4.68
CA ILE A 96 16.98 -2.05 3.77
C ILE A 96 17.09 -1.09 2.58
N LEU A 97 15.98 -0.73 1.94
CA LEU A 97 15.98 0.21 0.81
C LEU A 97 16.45 1.62 1.22
N THR A 98 16.02 2.12 2.38
CA THR A 98 16.48 3.40 2.92
C THR A 98 17.97 3.34 3.28
N ARG A 99 18.45 2.24 3.86
CA ARG A 99 19.89 2.03 4.10
C ARG A 99 20.68 1.97 2.79
N MET A 100 20.16 1.32 1.75
CA MET A 100 20.80 1.28 0.43
C MET A 100 20.80 2.65 -0.25
N LYS A 101 19.69 3.40 -0.20
CA LYS A 101 19.63 4.78 -0.71
C LYS A 101 20.60 5.69 0.02
N ASN A 102 20.65 5.61 1.35
CA ASN A 102 21.60 6.38 2.16
C ASN A 102 23.04 5.95 1.90
N PHE A 103 23.29 4.65 1.68
CA PHE A 103 24.61 4.15 1.28
C PHE A 103 25.02 4.72 -0.08
N ILE A 104 24.12 4.74 -1.07
CA ILE A 104 24.35 5.30 -2.42
C ILE A 104 24.51 6.83 -2.39
N LEU A 105 23.85 7.53 -1.47
CA LEU A 105 24.01 8.98 -1.30
C LEU A 105 25.32 9.34 -0.58
N ASN A 106 25.78 8.48 0.34
CA ASN A 106 26.99 8.71 1.14
C ASN A 106 28.26 8.13 0.52
N THR A 107 28.14 7.16 -0.39
CA THR A 107 29.23 6.76 -1.28
C THR A 107 29.05 7.56 -2.57
N LYS A 108 30.04 8.37 -2.98
CA LYS A 108 29.98 9.19 -4.21
C LYS A 108 29.98 8.33 -5.48
N PHE A 109 29.01 7.44 -5.66
CA PHE A 109 28.77 6.77 -6.92
C PHE A 109 27.75 7.58 -7.71
N ALA A 110 28.23 8.20 -8.79
CA ALA A 110 27.36 8.78 -9.81
C ALA A 110 26.33 7.72 -10.28
N PRO A 111 25.06 8.09 -10.47
CA PRO A 111 24.03 7.12 -10.83
C PRO A 111 24.32 6.57 -12.22
N LEU A 112 24.60 5.26 -12.31
CA LEU A 112 24.62 4.56 -13.59
C LEU A 112 23.15 4.31 -13.99
N ILE A 113 22.47 5.36 -14.46
CA ILE A 113 21.33 5.20 -15.35
C ILE A 113 21.92 4.71 -16.67
N VAL A 114 21.98 3.40 -16.87
CA VAL A 114 22.10 2.83 -18.21
C VAL A 114 20.74 2.27 -18.56
N GLY A 115 20.07 2.98 -19.46
CA GLY A 115 18.82 2.55 -20.07
C GLY A 115 18.96 1.13 -20.62
N MET A 116 18.12 0.24 -20.13
CA MET A 116 17.80 -0.97 -20.88
C MET A 116 16.76 -0.59 -21.93
N THR A 117 17.24 -0.19 -23.09
CA THR A 117 16.45 -0.21 -24.32
C THR A 117 16.13 -1.68 -24.61
N ILE A 118 14.88 -2.09 -24.45
CA ILE A 118 14.41 -3.37 -24.99
C ILE A 118 14.28 -3.15 -26.50
N ASN A 119 15.23 -3.68 -27.26
CA ASN A 119 15.07 -3.79 -28.71
C ASN A 119 13.97 -4.82 -29.02
N LYS A 120 13.15 -4.47 -30.01
CA LYS A 120 12.08 -5.30 -30.58
C LYS A 120 12.55 -6.67 -31.03
#